data_AF-A0A3C1BBV1-F1
#
_entry.id   AF-A0A3C1BBV1-F1
#
_cell.length_a   1.000
_cell.length_b   1.000
_cell.length_c   1.000
_cell.angle_alpha   90.00
_cell.angle_beta   90.00
_cell.angle_gamma   90.00
#
_symmetry.space_group_name_H-M   'P 1'
#
loop_
_entity.id
_entity.type
_entity.pdbx_description
1 polymer ?
#
loop_
_entity_poly.entity_id
_entity_poly.type
_entity_poly.pdbx_seq_one_letter_code
_entity_poly.pdbx_strand_id
1 'polypeptide(L)'
;QFLNDARTGLILCLTGIYLVLTWIFSSWTRPIVVMSIIPFGLVGTIYGHYVWDVPLSMFSVVGLLGMTGIIINDSIVLITSIDEYAKDRGLIPSVIDGAADRLRPVMLTTLTTVLGLSPLLYERSSQAQFLKPTVITLVYGLGFGMVLVLLVVPALIAVQHDVKRHFGSLWRGISGRALGLRRALQGLTALIMVWFGLTMAVTFQGKKLPAFIPDTPQFLYSLPPMLGALLLFLLGTISLITVAFFASYLRGNRRRSSV
;
A
#
# COMPACT_ATOMS: atom_id res chain seq x y z
N GLN A 1 25.40 10.11 13.57
CA GLN A 1 26.17 9.57 12.43
C GLN A 1 25.66 8.18 12.05
N PHE A 2 25.73 7.19 12.95
CA PHE A 2 25.23 5.82 12.74
C PHE A 2 23.82 5.71 12.12
N LEU A 3 22.81 6.41 12.65
CA LEU A 3 21.45 6.37 12.09
C LEU A 3 21.37 6.85 10.63
N ASN A 4 22.26 7.77 10.24
CA ASN A 4 22.30 8.29 8.88
C ASN A 4 22.95 7.29 7.92
N ASP A 5 24.01 6.62 8.37
CA ASP A 5 24.68 5.55 7.61
C ASP A 5 23.77 4.32 7.49
N ALA A 6 23.10 3.93 8.57
CA ALA A 6 22.10 2.85 8.59
C ALA A 6 20.90 3.17 7.68
N ARG A 7 20.40 4.42 7.70
CA ARG A 7 19.34 4.87 6.79
C ARG A 7 19.77 4.77 5.33
N THR A 8 20.98 5.21 5.02
CA THR A 8 21.52 5.16 3.65
C THR A 8 21.69 3.71 3.19
N GLY A 9 22.26 2.86 4.03
CA GLY A 9 22.39 1.42 3.77
C GLY A 9 21.03 0.74 3.55
N LEU A 10 20.03 1.06 4.37
CA LEU A 10 18.66 0.55 4.22
C LEU A 10 18.04 0.99 2.89
N ILE A 11 18.15 2.27 2.52
CA ILE A 11 17.60 2.79 1.26
C ILE A 11 18.26 2.12 0.05
N LEU A 12 19.60 2.01 0.05
CA LEU A 12 20.33 1.36 -1.04
C LEU A 12 19.98 -0.12 -1.14
N CYS A 13 19.87 -0.82 0.00
CA CYS A 13 19.47 -2.22 0.04
C CYS A 13 18.05 -2.44 -0.48
N LEU A 14 17.07 -1.68 0.02
CA LEU A 14 15.68 -1.75 -0.46
C LEU A 14 15.59 -1.41 -1.95
N THR A 15 16.32 -0.40 -2.42
CA THR A 15 16.35 -0.06 -3.85
C THR A 15 16.95 -1.20 -4.68
N GLY A 16 18.06 -1.79 -4.24
CA GLY A 16 18.67 -2.94 -4.91
C GLY A 16 17.73 -4.14 -4.96
N ILE A 17 17.08 -4.48 -3.84
CA ILE A 17 16.04 -5.51 -3.77
C ILE A 17 14.93 -5.21 -4.76
N TYR A 18 14.40 -3.99 -4.79
CA TYR A 18 13.32 -3.59 -5.69
C TYR A 18 13.70 -3.80 -7.17
N LEU A 19 14.90 -3.39 -7.58
CA LEU A 19 15.38 -3.54 -8.95
C LEU A 19 15.53 -5.02 -9.32
N VAL A 20 16.08 -5.84 -8.44
CA VAL A 20 16.21 -7.29 -8.65
C VAL A 20 14.84 -7.96 -8.75
N LEU A 21 13.90 -7.61 -7.88
CA LEU A 21 12.53 -8.15 -7.94
C LEU A 21 11.81 -7.71 -9.21
N THR A 22 11.99 -6.46 -9.64
CA THR A 22 11.41 -5.95 -10.89
C THR A 22 11.90 -6.76 -12.08
N TRP A 23 13.18 -7.11 -12.08
CA TRP A 23 13.79 -7.99 -13.08
C TRP A 23 13.19 -9.41 -13.04
N ILE A 24 13.12 -10.03 -11.86
CA ILE A 24 12.60 -11.39 -11.68
C ILE A 24 11.13 -11.50 -12.14
N PHE A 25 10.29 -10.55 -11.75
CA PHE A 25 8.86 -10.59 -12.06
C PHE A 25 8.50 -10.01 -13.44
N SER A 26 9.46 -9.39 -14.15
CA SER A 26 9.18 -8.58 -15.34
C SER A 26 8.02 -7.59 -15.11
N SER A 27 7.93 -7.04 -13.90
CA SER A 27 6.80 -6.21 -13.45
C SER A 27 7.24 -5.20 -12.42
N TRP A 28 6.79 -3.96 -12.57
CA TRP A 28 7.01 -2.88 -11.60
C TRP A 28 6.04 -2.92 -10.41
N THR A 29 4.90 -3.62 -10.56
CA THR A 29 3.84 -3.63 -9.53
C THR A 29 3.95 -4.78 -8.54
N ARG A 30 4.51 -5.92 -8.95
CA ARG A 30 4.70 -7.10 -8.07
C ARG A 30 5.72 -6.85 -6.95
N PRO A 31 6.88 -6.23 -7.21
CA PRO A 31 7.85 -5.93 -6.16
C PRO A 31 7.28 -5.05 -5.05
N ILE A 32 6.41 -4.09 -5.40
CA ILE A 32 5.76 -3.21 -4.41
C ILE A 32 4.91 -4.03 -3.42
N VAL A 33 4.16 -5.03 -3.93
CA VAL A 33 3.36 -5.92 -3.07
C VAL A 33 4.27 -6.70 -2.11
N VAL A 34 5.38 -7.25 -2.60
CA VAL A 34 6.36 -7.96 -1.77
C VAL A 34 6.95 -7.04 -0.69
N MET A 35 7.39 -5.85 -1.08
CA MET A 35 8.06 -4.92 -0.16
C MET A 35 7.11 -4.31 0.87
N SER A 36 5.81 -4.24 0.56
CA SER A 36 4.80 -3.74 1.50
C SER A 36 4.69 -4.56 2.79
N ILE A 37 5.23 -5.78 2.81
CA ILE A 37 5.23 -6.69 3.97
C ILE A 37 6.30 -6.32 4.99
N ILE A 38 7.40 -5.69 4.55
CA ILE A 38 8.57 -5.36 5.38
C ILE A 38 8.17 -4.52 6.62
N PRO A 39 7.35 -3.46 6.50
CA PRO A 39 6.87 -2.71 7.66
C PRO A 39 6.07 -3.57 8.64
N PHE A 40 5.32 -4.56 8.18
CA PHE A 40 4.57 -5.45 9.06
C PHE A 40 5.49 -6.43 9.80
N GLY A 41 6.55 -6.93 9.16
CA GLY A 41 7.59 -7.73 9.84
C GLY A 41 8.33 -6.93 10.93
N LEU A 42 8.52 -5.62 10.71
CA LEU A 42 9.11 -4.72 11.70
C LEU A 42 8.25 -4.62 12.98
N VAL A 43 6.91 -4.72 12.88
CA VAL A 43 6.02 -4.75 14.06
C VAL A 43 6.38 -5.93 14.97
N GLY A 44 6.61 -7.11 14.41
CA GLY A 44 7.07 -8.29 15.15
C GLY A 44 8.42 -8.06 15.82
N THR A 45 9.38 -7.48 15.09
CA THR A 45 10.70 -7.14 15.62
C THR A 45 10.63 -6.19 16.82
N ILE A 46 9.85 -5.11 16.71
CA ILE A 46 9.67 -4.12 17.78
C ILE A 46 9.02 -4.79 18.99
N TYR A 47 7.98 -5.61 18.77
CA TYR A 47 7.33 -6.36 19.83
C TYR A 47 8.31 -7.33 20.54
N GLY A 48 9.15 -8.03 19.80
CA GLY A 48 10.17 -8.92 20.37
C GLY A 48 11.19 -8.18 21.23
N HIS A 49 11.70 -7.05 20.75
CA HIS A 49 12.65 -6.23 21.52
C HIS A 49 12.02 -5.68 22.80
N TYR A 50 10.75 -5.31 22.74
CA TYR A 50 9.98 -4.90 23.92
C TYR A 50 9.81 -6.03 24.94
N VAL A 51 9.45 -7.25 24.49
CA VAL A 51 9.25 -8.41 25.38
C VAL A 51 10.54 -8.84 26.09
N TRP A 52 11.68 -8.75 25.40
CA TRP A 52 12.98 -9.15 25.94
C TRP A 52 13.75 -8.02 26.63
N ASP A 53 13.19 -6.80 26.65
CA ASP A 53 13.83 -5.58 27.17
C ASP A 53 15.25 -5.35 26.62
N VAL A 54 15.41 -5.60 25.32
CA VAL A 54 16.69 -5.41 24.61
C VAL A 54 16.55 -4.20 23.68
N PRO A 55 17.42 -3.18 23.79
CA PRO A 55 17.34 -2.01 22.92
C PRO A 55 17.71 -2.37 21.48
N LEU A 56 17.05 -1.69 20.52
CA LEU A 56 17.41 -1.78 19.11
C LEU A 56 18.84 -1.28 18.92
N SER A 57 19.67 -2.10 18.28
CA SER A 57 21.09 -1.82 18.05
C SER A 57 21.47 -2.03 16.59
N MET A 58 22.75 -1.83 16.26
CA MET A 58 23.29 -2.17 14.94
C MET A 58 23.04 -3.63 14.56
N PHE A 59 23.16 -4.54 15.53
CA PHE A 59 22.88 -5.96 15.33
C PHE A 59 21.40 -6.22 15.02
N SER A 60 20.48 -5.46 15.62
CA SER A 60 19.05 -5.53 15.27
C SER A 60 18.79 -5.15 13.81
N VAL A 61 19.51 -4.16 13.26
CA VAL A 61 19.41 -3.74 11.85
C VAL A 61 19.91 -4.85 10.93
N VAL A 62 21.04 -5.50 11.26
CA VAL A 62 21.53 -6.66 10.50
C VAL A 62 20.51 -7.80 10.51
N GLY A 63 19.91 -8.08 11.68
CA GLY A 63 18.81 -9.03 11.81
C GLY A 63 17.61 -8.67 10.95
N LEU A 64 17.27 -7.37 10.84
CA LEU A 64 16.15 -6.88 10.05
C LEU A 64 16.38 -7.10 8.55
N LEU A 65 17.62 -6.88 8.07
CA LEU A 65 18.00 -7.16 6.69
C LEU A 65 17.90 -8.65 6.37
N GLY A 66 18.39 -9.52 7.28
CA GLY A 66 18.27 -10.97 7.14
C GLY A 66 16.81 -11.45 7.12
N MET A 67 16.00 -10.96 8.07
CA MET A 67 14.56 -11.23 8.14
C MET A 67 13.85 -10.81 6.86
N THR A 68 14.17 -9.62 6.34
CA THR A 68 13.59 -9.07 5.12
C THR A 68 13.82 -10.00 3.93
N GLY A 69 15.03 -10.55 3.78
CA GLY A 69 15.33 -11.51 2.71
C GLY A 69 14.47 -12.78 2.78
N ILE A 70 14.28 -13.33 3.98
CA ILE A 70 13.46 -14.54 4.19
C ILE A 70 11.98 -14.25 3.85
N ILE A 71 11.42 -13.16 4.38
CA ILE A 71 10.04 -12.74 4.09
C ILE A 71 9.82 -12.49 2.59
N ILE A 72 10.79 -11.85 1.93
CA ILE A 72 10.75 -11.62 0.49
C ILE A 72 10.71 -12.96 -0.26
N ASN A 73 11.57 -13.92 0.10
CA ASN A 73 11.59 -15.23 -0.53
C ASN A 73 10.23 -15.94 -0.46
N ASP A 74 9.63 -15.98 0.73
CA ASP A 74 8.32 -16.62 0.94
C ASP A 74 7.23 -15.94 0.08
N SER A 75 7.30 -14.61 -0.02
CA SER A 75 6.38 -13.81 -0.82
C SER A 75 6.58 -14.03 -2.32
N ILE A 76 7.82 -14.18 -2.78
CA ILE A 76 8.12 -14.45 -4.19
C ILE A 76 7.49 -15.76 -4.63
N VAL A 77 7.73 -16.81 -3.86
CA VAL A 77 7.24 -18.15 -4.18
C VAL A 77 5.71 -18.19 -4.16
N LEU A 78 5.08 -17.52 -3.20
CA LEU A 78 3.62 -17.39 -3.13
C LEU A 78 3.05 -16.65 -4.34
N ILE A 79 3.57 -15.46 -4.66
CA ILE A 79 3.09 -14.66 -5.80
C ILE A 79 3.28 -15.41 -7.11
N THR A 80 4.41 -16.07 -7.30
CA THR A 80 4.71 -16.83 -8.53
C THR A 80 3.73 -17.99 -8.70
N SER A 81 3.36 -18.67 -7.60
CA SER A 81 2.39 -19.77 -7.63
C SER A 81 0.99 -19.28 -7.99
N ILE A 82 0.57 -18.15 -7.39
CA ILE A 82 -0.71 -17.51 -7.72
C ILE A 82 -0.73 -17.10 -9.20
N ASP A 83 0.36 -16.53 -9.71
CA ASP A 83 0.48 -16.10 -11.10
C ASP A 83 0.49 -17.26 -12.09
N GLU A 84 1.08 -18.39 -11.71
CA GLU A 84 1.04 -19.61 -12.50
C GLU A 84 -0.39 -20.17 -12.58
N TYR A 85 -1.07 -20.32 -11.44
CA TYR A 85 -2.45 -20.80 -11.42
C TYR A 85 -3.43 -19.85 -12.10
N ALA A 86 -3.19 -18.53 -12.03
CA ALA A 86 -4.05 -17.52 -12.64
C ALA A 86 -4.10 -17.59 -14.17
N LYS A 87 -3.15 -18.26 -14.82
CA LYS A 87 -3.16 -18.49 -16.28
C LYS A 87 -4.35 -19.35 -16.72
N ASP A 88 -4.73 -20.33 -15.89
CA ASP A 88 -5.71 -21.35 -16.27
C ASP A 88 -7.03 -21.27 -15.48
N ARG A 89 -7.00 -20.75 -14.24
CA ARG A 89 -8.12 -20.88 -13.28
C ARG A 89 -8.83 -19.57 -12.95
N GLY A 90 -8.28 -18.42 -13.37
CA GLY A 90 -8.74 -17.09 -12.94
C GLY A 90 -8.22 -16.70 -11.56
N LEU A 91 -8.25 -15.41 -11.21
CA LEU A 91 -7.44 -14.92 -10.08
C LEU A 91 -7.88 -15.42 -8.69
N ILE A 92 -9.17 -15.34 -8.37
CA ILE A 92 -9.67 -15.69 -7.02
C ILE A 92 -9.35 -17.15 -6.64
N PRO A 93 -9.69 -18.18 -7.46
CA PRO A 93 -9.33 -19.55 -7.11
C PRO A 93 -7.82 -19.75 -7.02
N SER A 94 -7.03 -19.09 -7.87
CA SER A 94 -5.57 -19.14 -7.83
C SER A 94 -4.96 -18.54 -6.56
N VAL A 95 -5.57 -17.50 -6.01
CA VAL A 95 -5.17 -16.90 -4.73
C VAL A 95 -5.43 -17.87 -3.58
N ILE A 96 -6.57 -18.56 -3.59
CA ILE A 96 -6.95 -19.54 -2.56
C ILE A 96 -6.03 -20.77 -2.64
N ASP A 97 -5.92 -21.39 -3.81
CA ASP A 97 -5.08 -22.57 -4.04
C ASP A 97 -3.61 -22.25 -3.75
N GLY A 98 -3.11 -21.12 -4.26
CA GLY A 98 -1.73 -20.68 -4.05
C GLY A 98 -1.41 -20.43 -2.58
N ALA A 99 -2.32 -19.84 -1.81
CA ALA A 99 -2.12 -19.66 -0.37
C ALA A 99 -2.17 -20.98 0.40
N ALA A 100 -3.10 -21.88 0.05
CA ALA A 100 -3.25 -23.19 0.69
C ALA A 100 -2.02 -24.08 0.48
N ASP A 101 -1.50 -24.15 -0.75
CA ASP A 101 -0.33 -24.97 -1.08
C ASP A 101 0.95 -24.42 -0.44
N ARG A 102 1.03 -23.11 -0.23
CA ARG A 102 2.20 -22.45 0.37
C ARG A 102 2.16 -22.34 1.88
N LEU A 103 1.03 -22.62 2.52
CA LEU A 103 0.91 -22.67 3.97
C LEU A 103 1.98 -23.60 4.58
N ARG A 104 2.08 -24.86 4.13
CA ARG A 104 3.03 -25.83 4.73
C ARG A 104 4.50 -25.45 4.51
N PRO A 105 4.95 -25.12 3.29
CA PRO A 105 6.34 -24.70 3.06
C PRO A 105 6.75 -23.48 3.89
N VAL A 106 5.93 -22.42 3.91
CA VAL A 106 6.24 -21.16 4.62
C VAL A 106 6.22 -21.35 6.13
N MET A 107 5.31 -22.20 6.64
CA MET A 107 5.33 -22.59 8.04
C MET A 107 6.62 -23.33 8.39
N LEU A 108 7.03 -24.34 7.60
CA LEU A 108 8.21 -25.14 7.89
C LEU A 108 9.51 -24.31 7.88
N THR A 109 9.68 -23.40 6.91
CA THR A 109 10.87 -22.52 6.85
C THR A 109 10.93 -21.60 8.06
N THR A 110 9.81 -20.96 8.39
CA THR A 110 9.70 -20.07 9.55
C THR A 110 9.95 -20.82 10.84
N LEU A 111 9.24 -21.93 11.09
CA LEU A 111 9.39 -22.73 12.30
C LEU A 111 10.81 -23.24 12.44
N THR A 112 11.45 -23.70 11.38
CA THR A 112 12.84 -24.19 11.44
C THR A 112 13.79 -23.08 11.88
N THR A 113 13.61 -21.86 11.36
CA THR A 113 14.49 -20.73 11.73
C THR A 113 14.18 -20.23 13.13
N VAL A 114 12.90 -20.06 13.47
CA VAL A 114 12.44 -19.64 14.79
C VAL A 114 12.91 -20.62 15.86
N LEU A 115 12.63 -21.91 15.71
CA LEU A 115 13.03 -22.93 16.67
C LEU A 115 14.54 -23.14 16.71
N GLY A 116 15.23 -23.04 15.57
CA GLY A 116 16.69 -23.15 15.51
C GLY A 116 17.43 -22.01 16.22
N LEU A 117 16.87 -20.79 16.17
CA LEU A 117 17.47 -19.62 16.80
C LEU A 117 16.97 -19.34 18.22
N SER A 118 15.79 -19.86 18.59
CA SER A 118 15.19 -19.66 19.93
C SER A 118 16.11 -20.03 21.11
N PRO A 119 16.91 -21.13 21.08
CA PRO A 119 17.81 -21.46 22.17
C PRO A 119 18.83 -20.35 22.47
N LEU A 120 19.28 -19.61 21.45
CA LEU A 120 20.25 -18.52 21.61
C LEU A 120 19.70 -17.35 22.42
N LEU A 121 18.37 -17.22 22.56
CA LEU A 121 17.74 -16.20 23.39
C LEU A 121 18.00 -16.42 24.89
N TYR A 122 18.24 -17.66 25.30
CA TYR A 122 18.45 -18.07 26.69
C TYR A 122 19.94 -18.23 27.05
N GLU A 123 20.83 -18.13 26.07
CA GLU A 123 22.26 -18.24 26.27
C GLU A 123 22.79 -17.02 27.06
N ARG A 124 23.65 -17.28 28.06
CA ARG A 124 24.18 -16.27 28.99
C ARG A 124 25.63 -15.91 28.74
N SER A 125 26.33 -16.65 27.89
CA SER A 125 27.72 -16.34 27.55
C SER A 125 27.88 -14.93 26.94
N SER A 126 28.93 -14.21 27.34
CA SER A 126 29.22 -12.86 26.81
C SER A 126 29.44 -12.86 25.29
N GLN A 127 29.89 -13.99 24.74
CA GLN A 127 30.03 -14.22 23.30
C GLN A 127 28.68 -14.39 22.59
N ALA A 128 27.60 -14.81 23.26
CA ALA A 128 26.28 -14.88 22.62
C ALA A 128 25.47 -13.59 22.80
N GLN A 129 25.76 -12.79 23.84
CA GLN A 129 24.96 -11.61 24.15
C GLN A 129 24.98 -10.55 23.04
N PHE A 130 26.07 -10.42 22.27
CA PHE A 130 26.11 -9.47 21.15
C PHE A 130 25.19 -9.87 19.98
N LEU A 131 24.90 -11.17 19.83
CA LEU A 131 23.99 -11.69 18.81
C LEU A 131 22.52 -11.65 19.24
N LYS A 132 22.25 -11.51 20.54
CA LYS A 132 20.90 -11.51 21.09
C LYS A 132 19.94 -10.53 20.38
N PRO A 133 20.32 -9.26 20.09
CA PRO A 133 19.43 -8.36 19.35
C PRO A 133 19.10 -8.85 17.93
N THR A 134 20.08 -9.43 17.22
CA THR A 134 19.87 -10.04 15.89
C THR A 134 18.87 -11.20 15.96
N VAL A 135 19.04 -12.08 16.96
CA VAL A 135 18.21 -13.27 17.15
C VAL A 135 16.77 -12.86 17.50
N ILE A 136 16.58 -11.89 18.39
CA ILE A 136 15.24 -11.36 18.73
C ILE A 136 14.54 -10.83 17.47
N THR A 137 15.24 -10.06 16.63
CA THR A 137 14.69 -9.56 15.37
C THR A 137 14.21 -10.70 14.48
N LEU A 138 15.03 -11.73 14.28
CA LEU A 138 14.70 -12.84 13.40
C LEU A 138 13.54 -13.68 13.95
N VAL A 139 13.60 -14.08 15.23
CA VAL A 139 12.59 -14.96 15.85
C VAL A 139 11.21 -14.32 15.84
N TYR A 140 11.09 -13.09 16.34
CA TYR A 140 9.79 -12.42 16.44
C TYR A 140 9.31 -11.84 15.12
N GLY A 141 10.25 -11.28 14.35
CA GLY A 141 9.94 -10.70 13.05
C GLY A 141 9.49 -11.74 12.03
N LEU A 142 10.10 -12.92 11.98
CA LEU A 142 9.65 -14.04 11.14
C LEU A 142 8.39 -14.71 11.69
N GLY A 143 8.30 -14.90 13.02
CA GLY A 143 7.12 -15.49 13.65
C GLY A 143 5.83 -14.72 13.31
N PHE A 144 5.86 -13.39 13.45
CA PHE A 144 4.76 -12.53 12.99
C PHE A 144 4.68 -12.46 11.46
N GLY A 145 5.84 -12.35 10.79
CA GLY A 145 5.95 -12.23 9.34
C GLY A 145 5.29 -13.37 8.58
N MET A 146 5.38 -14.60 9.07
CA MET A 146 4.74 -15.78 8.48
C MET A 146 3.22 -15.64 8.37
N VAL A 147 2.57 -15.25 9.46
CA VAL A 147 1.11 -15.02 9.49
C VAL A 147 0.73 -13.89 8.54
N LEU A 148 1.54 -12.83 8.54
CA LEU A 148 1.32 -11.67 7.68
C LEU A 148 1.50 -12.01 6.20
N VAL A 149 2.54 -12.76 5.81
CA VAL A 149 2.78 -13.14 4.41
C VAL A 149 1.59 -13.95 3.88
N LEU A 150 1.14 -14.97 4.63
CA LEU A 150 0.08 -15.87 4.19
C LEU A 150 -1.32 -15.22 4.15
N LEU A 151 -1.55 -14.14 4.89
CA LEU A 151 -2.83 -13.42 4.89
C LEU A 151 -2.81 -12.16 4.03
N VAL A 152 -1.79 -11.31 4.22
CA VAL A 152 -1.71 -9.98 3.62
C VAL A 152 -1.32 -10.06 2.15
N VAL A 153 -0.42 -10.97 1.75
CA VAL A 153 0.00 -11.06 0.33
C VAL A 153 -1.15 -11.49 -0.58
N PRO A 154 -1.90 -12.57 -0.28
CA PRO A 154 -3.09 -12.94 -1.05
C PRO A 154 -4.12 -11.80 -1.13
N ALA A 155 -4.37 -11.12 0.00
CA ALA A 155 -5.31 -10.01 0.06
C ALA A 155 -4.87 -8.82 -0.80
N LEU A 156 -3.59 -8.46 -0.77
CA LEU A 156 -3.05 -7.37 -1.57
C LEU A 156 -3.11 -7.67 -3.07
N ILE A 157 -2.88 -8.92 -3.48
CA ILE A 157 -3.02 -9.32 -4.89
C ILE A 157 -4.49 -9.19 -5.34
N ALA A 158 -5.44 -9.66 -4.52
CA ALA A 158 -6.86 -9.52 -4.80
C ALA A 158 -7.29 -8.05 -4.92
N VAL A 159 -6.88 -7.20 -3.96
CA VAL A 159 -7.14 -5.75 -3.99
C VAL A 159 -6.53 -5.10 -5.23
N GLN A 160 -5.28 -5.45 -5.59
CA GLN A 160 -4.63 -4.89 -6.76
C GLN A 160 -5.42 -5.21 -8.05
N HIS A 161 -5.98 -6.41 -8.14
CA HIS A 161 -6.80 -6.81 -9.28
C HIS A 161 -8.13 -6.06 -9.33
N ASP A 162 -8.81 -5.91 -8.20
CA ASP A 162 -10.08 -5.16 -8.13
C ASP A 162 -9.86 -3.69 -8.49
N VAL A 163 -8.79 -3.07 -7.99
CA VAL A 163 -8.40 -1.70 -8.36
C VAL A 163 -8.14 -1.61 -9.87
N LYS A 164 -7.37 -2.54 -10.46
CA LYS A 164 -7.12 -2.57 -11.92
C LYS A 164 -8.42 -2.72 -12.72
N ARG A 165 -9.36 -3.56 -12.27
CA ARG A 165 -10.67 -3.76 -12.92
C ARG A 165 -11.52 -2.49 -12.87
N HIS A 166 -11.58 -1.83 -11.72
CA HIS A 166 -12.32 -0.58 -11.56
C HIS A 166 -11.71 0.56 -12.40
N PHE A 167 -10.40 0.77 -12.34
CA PHE A 167 -9.71 1.75 -13.18
C PHE A 167 -9.88 1.47 -14.68
N GLY A 168 -9.79 0.20 -15.10
CA GLY A 168 -10.01 -0.20 -16.49
C GLY A 168 -11.47 0.00 -16.95
N SER A 169 -12.45 -0.14 -16.05
CA SER A 169 -13.85 0.19 -16.36
C SER A 169 -14.08 1.69 -16.48
N LEU A 170 -13.48 2.49 -15.61
CA LEU A 170 -13.51 3.96 -15.66
C LEU A 170 -12.84 4.47 -16.93
N TRP A 171 -11.66 3.94 -17.26
CA TRP A 171 -10.92 4.32 -18.47
C TRP A 171 -11.66 3.91 -19.74
N ARG A 172 -12.28 2.72 -19.78
CA ARG A 172 -13.14 2.30 -20.91
C ARG A 172 -14.41 3.14 -21.02
N GLY A 173 -14.98 3.61 -19.90
CA GLY A 173 -16.09 4.56 -19.90
C GLY A 173 -15.70 5.95 -20.44
N ILE A 174 -14.50 6.42 -20.12
CA ILE A 174 -13.94 7.70 -20.61
C ILE A 174 -13.51 7.60 -22.10
N SER A 175 -13.00 6.44 -22.52
CA SER A 175 -12.51 6.18 -23.89
C SER A 175 -13.57 5.60 -24.85
N GLY A 176 -14.76 5.28 -24.35
CA GLY A 176 -15.89 4.86 -25.18
C GLY A 176 -16.29 5.91 -26.22
N ARG A 177 -16.57 5.46 -27.45
CA ARG A 177 -16.88 6.28 -28.65
C ARG A 177 -18.13 7.17 -28.56
N ALA A 178 -18.84 7.23 -27.44
CA ALA A 178 -19.94 8.17 -27.25
C ALA A 178 -19.39 9.59 -27.05
N LEU A 179 -19.24 10.34 -28.15
CA LEU A 179 -18.71 11.71 -28.18
C LEU A 179 -19.34 12.63 -27.11
N GLY A 180 -20.62 12.41 -26.79
CA GLY A 180 -21.35 13.13 -25.75
C GLY A 180 -20.90 12.84 -24.32
N LEU A 181 -20.59 11.58 -24.00
CA LEU A 181 -20.09 11.18 -22.67
C LEU A 181 -18.63 11.62 -22.48
N ARG A 182 -17.81 11.50 -23.53
CA ARG A 182 -16.41 11.98 -23.51
C ARG A 182 -16.33 13.49 -23.30
N ARG A 183 -17.14 14.29 -24.02
CA ARG A 183 -17.20 15.75 -23.82
C ARG A 183 -17.76 16.13 -22.44
N ALA A 184 -18.74 15.38 -21.92
CA ALA A 184 -19.28 15.62 -20.58
C ALA A 184 -18.27 15.30 -19.47
N LEU A 185 -17.56 14.17 -19.57
CA LEU A 185 -16.51 13.78 -18.62
C LEU A 185 -15.29 14.69 -18.71
N GLN A 186 -14.85 15.07 -19.92
CA GLN A 186 -13.77 16.04 -20.11
C GLN A 186 -14.15 17.42 -19.56
N GLY A 187 -15.40 17.85 -19.78
CA GLY A 187 -15.95 19.07 -19.21
C GLY A 187 -15.95 19.03 -17.69
N LEU A 188 -16.38 17.93 -17.08
CA LEU A 188 -16.36 17.74 -15.62
C LEU A 188 -14.93 17.78 -15.08
N THR A 189 -13.99 17.07 -15.70
CA THR A 189 -12.58 17.07 -15.28
C THR A 189 -11.95 18.45 -15.40
N ALA A 190 -12.26 19.21 -16.45
CA ALA A 190 -11.80 20.59 -16.59
C ALA A 190 -12.41 21.50 -15.51
N LEU A 191 -13.70 21.34 -15.20
CA LEU A 191 -14.39 22.09 -14.16
C LEU A 191 -13.80 21.80 -12.77
N ILE A 192 -13.48 20.54 -12.49
CA ILE A 192 -12.82 20.11 -11.24
C ILE A 192 -11.39 20.67 -11.17
N MET A 193 -10.63 20.66 -12.27
CA MET A 193 -9.28 21.24 -12.33
C MET A 193 -9.31 22.76 -12.13
N VAL A 194 -10.29 23.45 -12.72
CA VAL A 194 -10.50 24.90 -12.54
C VAL A 194 -10.93 25.21 -11.10
N TRP A 195 -11.83 24.41 -10.53
CA TRP A 195 -12.25 24.54 -9.13
C TRP A 195 -11.11 24.27 -8.16
N PHE A 196 -10.27 23.27 -8.44
CA PHE A 196 -9.04 23.00 -7.68
C PHE A 196 -8.07 24.18 -7.75
N GLY A 197 -7.84 24.73 -8.94
CA GLY A 197 -7.01 25.93 -9.12
C GLY A 197 -7.55 27.11 -8.33
N LEU A 198 -8.84 27.40 -8.41
CA LEU A 198 -9.47 28.52 -7.69
C LEU A 198 -9.46 28.34 -6.17
N THR A 199 -9.63 27.11 -5.67
CA THR A 199 -9.66 26.84 -4.22
C THR A 199 -8.25 26.77 -3.62
N MET A 200 -7.29 26.16 -4.30
CA MET A 200 -5.93 25.97 -3.78
C MET A 200 -4.97 27.11 -4.12
N ALA A 201 -5.04 27.70 -5.32
CA ALA A 201 -4.12 28.80 -5.69
C ALA A 201 -4.39 30.09 -4.90
N VAL A 202 -5.65 30.35 -4.52
CA VAL A 202 -6.01 31.50 -3.67
C VAL A 202 -5.46 31.33 -2.25
N THR A 203 -5.36 30.10 -1.75
CA THR A 203 -4.79 29.82 -0.41
C THR A 203 -3.27 29.75 -0.36
N PHE A 204 -2.60 29.44 -1.48
CA PHE A 204 -1.14 29.33 -1.53
C PHE A 204 -0.43 30.69 -1.44
N GLN A 205 -1.12 31.79 -1.76
CA GLN A 205 -0.59 33.16 -1.67
C GLN A 205 -0.81 33.84 -0.30
N GLY A 206 -1.19 33.09 0.74
CA GLY A 206 -1.29 33.61 2.12
C GLY A 206 -2.49 34.54 2.37
N LYS A 207 -3.43 34.65 1.43
CA LYS A 207 -4.70 35.36 1.65
C LYS A 207 -5.73 34.43 2.29
N LYS A 208 -6.56 34.99 3.18
CA LYS A 208 -7.72 34.31 3.80
C LYS A 208 -8.58 33.64 2.73
N LEU A 209 -9.29 32.58 3.15
CA LEU A 209 -10.19 31.76 2.33
C LEU A 209 -10.91 32.58 1.24
N PRO A 210 -10.98 32.08 0.00
CA PRO A 210 -11.61 32.81 -1.10
C PRO A 210 -13.03 33.25 -0.73
N ALA A 211 -13.25 34.56 -0.62
CA ALA A 211 -14.54 35.19 -0.33
C ALA A 211 -15.52 35.14 -1.52
N PHE A 212 -15.44 34.07 -2.34
CA PHE A 212 -16.17 33.94 -3.59
C PHE A 212 -17.52 33.21 -3.45
N ILE A 213 -17.80 32.67 -2.26
CA ILE A 213 -19.07 32.04 -1.93
C ILE A 213 -19.71 32.89 -0.81
N PRO A 214 -20.81 33.59 -1.07
CA PRO A 214 -21.48 34.48 -0.10
C PRO A 214 -21.90 33.80 1.22
N ASP A 215 -22.01 32.46 1.22
CA ASP A 215 -22.44 31.65 2.36
C ASP A 215 -21.42 30.55 2.72
N THR A 216 -20.13 30.85 2.81
CA THR A 216 -19.17 29.92 3.42
C THR A 216 -19.49 29.75 4.90
N PRO A 217 -19.75 28.51 5.39
CA PRO A 217 -19.98 28.26 6.80
C PRO A 217 -18.89 28.90 7.67
N GLN A 218 -19.29 29.72 8.63
CA GLN A 218 -18.40 30.51 9.49
C GLN A 218 -17.33 29.66 10.21
N PHE A 219 -17.62 28.36 10.39
CA PHE A 219 -16.73 27.33 10.92
C PHE A 219 -15.45 27.06 10.09
N LEU A 220 -15.49 27.30 8.77
CA LEU A 220 -14.31 27.10 7.91
C LEU A 220 -13.22 28.16 8.14
N TYR A 221 -13.60 29.35 8.62
CA TYR A 221 -12.66 30.44 8.94
C TYR A 221 -11.89 30.22 10.25
N SER A 222 -12.35 29.32 11.13
CA SER A 222 -11.66 28.97 12.39
C SER A 222 -10.60 27.87 12.23
N LEU A 223 -10.53 27.22 11.06
CA LEU A 223 -9.58 26.15 10.79
C LEU A 223 -8.30 26.67 10.12
N PRO A 224 -7.17 25.95 10.22
CA PRO A 224 -5.96 26.25 9.45
C PRO A 224 -6.30 26.46 7.96
N PRO A 225 -5.80 27.51 7.29
CA PRO A 225 -6.24 27.91 5.94
C PRO A 225 -6.18 26.79 4.91
N MET A 226 -5.17 25.91 5.03
CA MET A 226 -4.96 24.76 4.15
C MET A 226 -6.01 23.65 4.36
N LEU A 227 -6.46 23.45 5.60
CA LEU A 227 -7.47 22.44 5.94
C LEU A 227 -8.88 22.92 5.55
N GLY A 228 -9.18 24.22 5.74
CA GLY A 228 -10.42 24.83 5.26
C GLY A 228 -10.55 24.81 3.73
N ALA A 229 -9.46 25.07 3.01
CA ALA A 229 -9.41 24.97 1.55
C ALA A 229 -9.63 23.54 1.05
N LEU A 230 -9.06 22.55 1.74
CA LEU A 230 -9.21 21.13 1.39
C LEU A 230 -10.66 20.65 1.61
N LEU A 231 -11.32 21.07 2.69
CA LEU A 231 -12.73 20.74 2.93
C LEU A 231 -13.66 21.41 1.90
N LEU A 232 -13.41 22.68 1.54
CA LEU A 232 -14.15 23.36 0.46
C LEU A 232 -13.96 22.69 -0.90
N PHE A 233 -12.75 22.23 -1.19
CA PHE A 233 -12.47 21.48 -2.40
C PHE A 233 -13.22 20.14 -2.44
N LEU A 234 -13.21 19.39 -1.34
CA LEU A 234 -13.95 18.12 -1.22
C LEU A 234 -15.47 18.32 -1.35
N LEU A 235 -16.03 19.31 -0.66
CA LEU A 235 -17.47 19.60 -0.76
C LEU A 235 -17.89 20.07 -2.17
N GLY A 236 -17.07 20.90 -2.81
CA GLY A 236 -17.33 21.37 -4.18
C GLY A 236 -17.18 20.28 -5.24
N THR A 237 -16.23 19.36 -5.07
CA THR A 237 -16.09 18.21 -5.98
C THR A 237 -17.23 17.22 -5.83
N ILE A 238 -17.69 16.95 -4.60
CA ILE A 238 -18.87 16.12 -4.34
C ILE A 238 -20.11 16.73 -5.00
N SER A 239 -20.36 18.04 -4.81
CA SER A 239 -21.54 18.69 -5.41
C SER A 239 -21.52 18.68 -6.94
N LEU A 240 -20.36 18.93 -7.56
CA LEU A 240 -20.18 18.87 -9.01
C LEU A 240 -20.43 17.47 -9.57
N ILE A 241 -19.96 16.43 -8.87
CA ILE A 241 -20.21 15.03 -9.26
C ILE A 241 -21.71 14.70 -9.15
N THR A 242 -22.38 15.12 -8.08
CA THR A 242 -23.83 14.88 -7.90
C THR A 242 -24.67 15.60 -8.95
N VAL A 243 -24.35 16.86 -9.27
CA VAL A 243 -25.06 17.65 -10.29
C VAL A 243 -24.87 17.03 -11.68
N ALA A 244 -23.65 16.61 -12.01
CA ALA A 244 -23.38 15.97 -13.29
C ALA A 244 -24.06 14.60 -13.42
N PHE A 245 -24.11 13.83 -12.33
CA PHE A 245 -24.85 12.57 -12.28
C PHE A 245 -26.34 12.81 -12.51
N PHE A 246 -26.95 13.78 -11.81
CA PHE A 246 -28.37 14.11 -11.94
C PHE A 246 -28.72 14.67 -13.34
N ALA A 247 -27.87 15.52 -13.91
CA ALA A 247 -28.03 16.03 -15.27
C ALA A 247 -27.94 14.91 -16.32
N SER A 248 -27.06 13.92 -16.10
CA SER A 248 -26.94 12.75 -16.99
C SER A 248 -28.17 11.83 -16.88
N TYR A 249 -28.73 11.66 -15.69
CA TYR A 249 -29.93 10.88 -15.43
C TYR A 249 -31.17 11.50 -16.12
N LEU A 250 -31.37 12.81 -16.00
CA LEU A 250 -32.47 13.54 -16.66
C LEU A 250 -32.38 13.50 -18.19
N ARG A 251 -31.16 13.58 -18.75
CA ARG A 251 -30.95 13.44 -20.21
C ARG A 251 -31.17 12.02 -20.71
N GLY A 252 -30.85 11.01 -19.91
CA GLY A 252 -31.14 9.61 -20.20
C GLY A 252 -32.63 9.32 -20.26
N ASN A 253 -33.43 9.93 -19.37
CA ASN A 253 -34.86 9.69 -19.30
C ASN A 253 -35.65 10.33 -20.46
N ARG A 254 -35.23 11.51 -20.96
CA ARG A 254 -35.83 12.15 -22.15
C ARG A 254 -35.64 11.40 -23.46
N ARG A 255 -34.65 10.51 -23.56
CA ARG A 255 -34.45 9.65 -24.75
C ARG A 255 -35.30 8.38 -24.74
N ARG A 256 -35.84 7.98 -23.58
CA ARG A 256 -36.74 6.83 -23.45
C ARG A 256 -38.22 7.18 -23.66
N SER A 257 -38.59 8.47 -23.66
CA SER A 257 -39.96 8.92 -23.89
C SER A 257 -40.24 9.35 -25.35
N SER A 258 -39.29 9.12 -26.26
CA SER A 258 -39.40 9.45 -27.70
C SER A 258 -39.25 8.22 -28.60
N VAL A 259 -39.49 7.03 -28.04
CA VAL A 259 -39.66 5.74 -28.72
C VAL A 259 -40.99 5.18 -28.26
#